data_AF-A0AB39JHX1-F1
#
_entry.id   AF-A0AB39JHX1-F1
#
_cell.length_a   1.000
_cell.length_b   1.000
_cell.length_c   1.000
_cell.angle_alpha   90.00
_cell.angle_beta   90.00
_cell.angle_gamma   90.00
#
_symmetry.space_group_name_H-M   'P 1'
#
loop_
_entity.id
_entity.type
_entity.pdbx_description
1 polymer ?
#
loop_
_entity_poly.entity_id
_entity_poly.type
_entity_poly.pdbx_seq_one_letter_code
_entity_poly.pdbx_strand_id
1 'polypeptide(L)'
;MNRSMAGFSLIEVMLTLALLGLLASIAAPLTETLVRRGKEQELKTALYQIRDAIDAYKRAFDAGYIEKSLNASGYPPSLQVLVEGVRDVRSAKGAKFYFLRRIPHDPLLSAKADDEGGWGLRAYDSSAQSPREGEDVFDVYSKATGKGLNGIAYGQW
;
A
#
# COMPACT_ATOMS: atom_id res chain seq x y z
N MET A 1 55.79 25.50 -33.15
CA MET A 1 54.56 24.87 -33.67
C MET A 1 53.38 25.41 -32.87
N ASN A 2 52.74 26.48 -33.34
CA ASN A 2 51.55 27.01 -32.67
C ASN A 2 50.33 26.27 -33.21
N ARG A 3 49.71 25.44 -32.37
CA ARG A 3 48.39 24.89 -32.67
C ARG A 3 47.39 26.04 -32.63
N SER A 4 46.71 26.31 -33.74
CA SER A 4 45.54 27.19 -33.75
C SER A 4 44.49 26.57 -32.84
N MET A 5 44.15 27.27 -31.76
CA MET A 5 42.98 26.92 -30.96
C MET A 5 41.74 27.27 -31.79
N ALA A 6 41.04 26.26 -32.29
CA ALA A 6 39.72 26.45 -32.88
C ALA A 6 38.72 26.75 -31.75
N GLY A 7 38.10 27.93 -31.79
CA GLY A 7 36.99 28.30 -30.90
C GLY A 7 35.65 27.79 -31.44
N PHE A 8 34.65 27.70 -30.57
CA PHE A 8 33.30 27.32 -30.94
C PHE A 8 32.55 28.48 -31.61
N SER A 9 31.79 28.18 -32.65
CA SER A 9 30.90 29.16 -33.26
C SER A 9 29.61 29.31 -32.45
N LEU A 10 28.97 30.48 -32.54
CA LEU A 10 27.71 30.74 -31.85
C LEU A 10 26.60 29.77 -32.31
N ILE A 11 26.62 29.38 -33.59
CA ILE A 11 25.67 28.41 -34.14
C ILE A 11 25.88 27.00 -33.57
N GLU A 12 27.14 26.62 -33.30
CA GLU A 12 27.48 25.31 -32.71
C GLU A 12 27.07 25.24 -31.24
N VAL A 13 27.24 26.33 -30.48
CA VAL A 13 26.71 26.46 -29.12
C VAL A 13 25.18 26.42 -29.12
N MET A 14 24.52 27.09 -30.07
CA MET A 14 23.05 27.04 -30.18
C MET A 14 22.54 25.63 -30.54
N LEU A 15 23.19 24.95 -31.49
CA LEU A 15 22.79 23.61 -31.92
C LEU A 15 22.97 22.57 -30.81
N THR A 16 24.09 22.65 -30.08
CA THR A 16 24.37 21.75 -28.95
C THR A 16 23.39 21.97 -27.80
N LEU A 17 23.07 23.22 -27.45
CA LEU A 17 22.06 23.53 -26.44
C LEU A 17 20.65 23.09 -26.87
N ALA A 18 20.30 23.25 -28.14
CA ALA A 18 19.02 22.79 -28.69
C ALA A 18 18.89 21.25 -28.62
N LEU A 19 19.96 20.52 -28.98
CA LEU A 19 20.01 19.06 -28.87
C LEU A 19 19.94 18.59 -27.41
N LEU A 20 20.65 19.27 -26.50
CA LEU A 20 20.58 19.00 -25.06
C LEU A 20 19.16 19.20 -24.51
N GLY A 21 18.49 20.28 -24.90
CA GLY A 21 17.10 20.56 -24.51
C GLY A 21 16.12 19.50 -25.03
N LEU A 22 16.30 19.05 -26.27
CA LEU A 22 15.48 17.99 -26.86
C LEU A 22 15.69 16.63 -26.16
N LEU A 23 16.93 16.26 -25.87
CA LEU A 23 17.23 15.02 -25.16
C LEU A 23 16.68 15.03 -23.73
N ALA A 24 16.78 16.17 -23.04
CA ALA A 24 16.23 16.34 -21.70
C ALA A 24 14.71 16.19 -21.66
N SER A 25 13.98 16.70 -22.66
CA SER A 25 12.52 16.61 -22.71
C SER A 25 12.02 15.17 -22.94
N ILE A 26 12.74 14.37 -23.72
CA ILE A 26 12.40 12.96 -23.98
C ILE A 26 12.70 12.07 -22.76
N ALA A 27 13.73 12.38 -21.97
CA ALA A 27 14.16 11.55 -20.85
C ALA A 27 13.27 11.68 -19.58
N ALA A 28 12.65 12.85 -19.36
CA ALA A 28 11.88 13.14 -18.15
C ALA A 28 10.64 12.22 -17.89
N PRO A 29 9.76 11.91 -18.87
CA PRO A 29 8.51 11.18 -18.60
C PRO A 29 8.70 9.70 -18.18
N LEU A 30 9.90 9.13 -18.35
CA LEU A 30 10.17 7.74 -18.01
C LEU A 30 10.33 7.53 -16.49
N THR A 31 10.88 8.50 -15.78
CA THR A 31 11.19 8.36 -14.34
C THR A 31 9.93 8.36 -13.48
N GLU A 32 8.97 9.23 -13.78
CA GLU A 32 7.70 9.34 -13.05
C GLU A 32 6.86 8.06 -13.17
N THR A 33 6.83 7.46 -14.36
CA THR A 33 6.08 6.22 -14.62
C THR A 33 6.68 5.03 -13.86
N LEU A 34 8.01 4.94 -13.77
CA LEU A 34 8.69 3.87 -13.04
C LEU A 34 8.46 3.98 -11.52
N VAL A 35 8.58 5.18 -10.96
CA VAL A 35 8.29 5.42 -9.53
C VAL A 35 6.84 5.07 -9.21
N ARG A 36 5.89 5.52 -10.05
CA ARG A 36 4.47 5.20 -9.88
C ARG A 36 4.21 3.70 -9.93
N ARG A 37 4.76 2.99 -10.92
CA ARG A 37 4.62 1.53 -11.01
C ARG A 37 5.19 0.82 -9.78
N GLY A 38 6.32 1.29 -9.25
CA GLY A 38 6.91 0.79 -8.01
C GLY A 38 5.94 0.92 -6.84
N LYS A 39 5.42 2.14 -6.61
CA LYS A 39 4.43 2.39 -5.54
C LYS A 39 3.14 1.57 -5.70
N GLU A 40 2.65 1.41 -6.93
CA GLU A 40 1.46 0.59 -7.20
C GLU A 40 1.70 -0.90 -6.88
N GLN A 41 2.90 -1.41 -7.12
CA GLN A 41 3.27 -2.78 -6.77
C GLN A 41 3.40 -2.97 -5.25
N GLU A 42 4.00 -1.99 -4.57
CA GLU A 42 4.08 -1.97 -3.11
C GLU A 42 2.67 -1.91 -2.49
N LEU A 43 1.77 -1.09 -3.04
CA LEU A 43 0.38 -0.98 -2.57
C LEU A 43 -0.33 -2.32 -2.67
N LYS A 44 -0.26 -2.99 -3.83
CA LYS A 44 -0.87 -4.31 -4.00
C LYS A 44 -0.31 -5.31 -2.98
N THR A 45 1.01 -5.32 -2.79
CA THR A 45 1.67 -6.22 -1.85
C THR A 45 1.18 -5.96 -0.42
N ALA A 46 1.05 -4.70 -0.02
CA ALA A 46 0.53 -4.32 1.29
C ALA A 46 -0.94 -4.73 1.48
N LEU A 47 -1.81 -4.47 0.48
CA LEU A 47 -3.21 -4.89 0.50
C LEU A 47 -3.34 -6.42 0.63
N TYR A 48 -2.60 -7.19 -0.17
CA TYR A 48 -2.57 -8.65 -0.09
C TYR A 48 -2.11 -9.13 1.28
N GLN A 49 -1.05 -8.54 1.83
CA GLN A 49 -0.53 -8.92 3.14
C GLN A 49 -1.55 -8.69 4.27
N ILE A 50 -2.26 -7.56 4.24
CA ILE A 50 -3.28 -7.26 5.26
C ILE A 50 -4.51 -8.16 5.09
N ARG A 51 -5.01 -8.32 3.86
CA ARG A 51 -6.18 -9.17 3.56
C ARG A 51 -5.93 -10.63 3.92
N ASP A 52 -4.76 -11.19 3.58
CA ASP A 52 -4.40 -12.56 3.97
C ASP A 52 -4.33 -12.75 5.49
N ALA A 53 -3.86 -11.74 6.22
CA ALA A 53 -3.85 -11.77 7.68
C ALA A 53 -5.27 -11.70 8.29
N ILE A 54 -6.16 -10.91 7.71
CA ILE A 54 -7.59 -10.86 8.09
C ILE A 54 -8.24 -12.23 7.83
N ASP A 55 -8.01 -12.83 6.67
CA ASP A 55 -8.54 -14.15 6.33
C ASP A 55 -7.95 -15.26 7.21
N ALA A 56 -6.68 -15.16 7.59
CA ALA A 56 -6.05 -16.06 8.55
C ALA A 56 -6.67 -15.93 9.95
N TYR A 57 -6.99 -14.71 10.40
CA TYR A 57 -7.74 -14.48 11.64
C TYR A 57 -9.12 -15.15 11.58
N LYS A 58 -9.88 -14.92 10.51
CA LYS A 58 -11.20 -15.51 10.33
C LYS A 58 -11.16 -17.03 10.36
N ARG A 59 -10.18 -17.65 9.68
CA ARG A 59 -9.95 -19.10 9.74
C ARG A 59 -9.65 -19.59 11.15
N ALA A 60 -8.82 -18.87 11.92
CA ALA A 60 -8.51 -19.23 13.30
C ALA A 60 -9.74 -19.11 14.22
N PHE A 61 -10.57 -18.09 14.01
CA PHE A 61 -11.85 -17.94 14.70
C PHE A 61 -12.81 -19.08 14.38
N ASP A 62 -13.02 -19.39 13.10
CA ASP A 62 -13.94 -20.43 12.67
C ASP A 62 -13.52 -21.81 13.20
N ALA A 63 -12.22 -22.10 13.16
CA ALA A 63 -11.63 -23.31 13.72
C ALA A 63 -11.65 -23.37 15.27
N GLY A 64 -12.05 -22.30 15.96
CA GLY A 64 -12.21 -22.24 17.41
C GLY A 64 -10.89 -22.18 18.18
N TYR A 65 -9.88 -21.52 17.60
CA TYR A 65 -8.65 -21.13 18.30
C TYR A 65 -8.81 -19.80 19.04
N ILE A 66 -9.71 -18.94 18.55
CA ILE A 66 -10.02 -17.65 19.15
C ILE A 66 -11.36 -17.76 19.89
N GLU A 67 -11.47 -17.02 20.99
CA GLU A 67 -12.70 -16.96 21.78
C GLU A 67 -13.87 -16.45 20.92
N LYS A 68 -14.96 -17.22 20.90
CA LYS A 68 -16.17 -16.87 20.15
C LYS A 68 -17.09 -16.07 21.05
N SER A 69 -17.23 -14.78 20.77
CA SER A 69 -18.36 -13.99 21.30
C SER A 69 -19.62 -14.32 20.52
N LEU A 70 -20.77 -14.38 21.20
CA LEU A 70 -22.06 -14.78 20.62
C LEU A 70 -22.52 -13.87 19.45
N ASN A 71 -22.00 -12.65 19.37
CA ASN A 71 -22.34 -11.67 18.34
C ASN A 71 -21.17 -11.31 17.41
N ALA A 72 -20.02 -11.99 17.51
CA ALA A 72 -18.86 -11.66 16.68
C ALA A 72 -19.02 -12.22 15.25
N SER A 73 -18.73 -11.39 14.24
CA SER A 73 -18.65 -11.80 12.83
C SER A 73 -17.51 -12.79 12.56
N GLY A 74 -16.52 -12.82 13.44
CA GLY A 74 -15.30 -13.61 13.34
C GLY A 74 -14.16 -12.91 12.60
N TYR A 75 -14.34 -11.66 12.21
CA TYR A 75 -13.28 -10.78 11.72
C TYR A 75 -12.62 -10.02 12.87
N PRO A 76 -11.37 -9.56 12.72
CA PRO A 76 -10.68 -8.82 13.77
C PRO A 76 -11.37 -7.46 14.02
N PRO A 77 -11.43 -6.99 15.28
CA PRO A 77 -12.05 -5.69 15.60
C PRO A 77 -11.20 -4.49 15.16
N SER A 78 -9.88 -4.70 14.96
CA SER A 78 -8.96 -3.69 14.42
C SER A 78 -7.73 -4.36 13.79
N LEU A 79 -6.95 -3.61 13.01
CA LEU A 79 -5.70 -4.11 12.44
C LEU A 79 -4.62 -4.38 13.50
N GLN A 80 -4.66 -3.69 14.64
CA GLN A 80 -3.69 -3.80 15.74
C GLN A 80 -3.75 -5.21 16.34
N VAL A 81 -4.93 -5.80 16.45
CA VAL A 81 -5.11 -7.15 16.98
C VAL A 81 -4.31 -8.18 16.17
N LEU A 82 -4.12 -7.96 14.87
CA LEU A 82 -3.31 -8.83 14.01
C LEU A 82 -1.82 -8.81 14.39
N VAL A 83 -1.33 -7.70 14.97
CA VAL A 83 0.06 -7.51 15.40
C VAL A 83 0.26 -7.81 16.89
N GLU A 84 -0.67 -7.40 17.76
CA GLU A 84 -0.60 -7.66 19.21
C GLU A 84 -0.78 -9.15 19.54
N GLY A 85 -1.46 -9.86 18.64
CA GLY A 85 -1.70 -11.28 18.70
C GLY A 85 -2.83 -11.66 19.66
N VAL A 86 -3.52 -12.73 19.29
CA VAL A 86 -4.72 -13.21 20.00
C VAL A 86 -4.41 -14.49 20.74
N ARG A 87 -4.89 -14.62 21.98
CA ARG A 87 -4.69 -15.81 22.80
C ARG A 87 -5.35 -17.02 22.14
N ASP A 88 -4.61 -18.12 22.07
CA ASP A 88 -5.15 -19.43 21.76
C ASP A 88 -5.91 -19.98 22.97
N VAL A 89 -7.23 -20.13 22.83
CA VAL A 89 -8.09 -20.65 23.90
C VAL A 89 -7.80 -22.11 24.23
N ARG A 90 -7.17 -22.85 23.31
CA ARG A 90 -6.79 -24.26 23.50
C ARG A 90 -5.43 -24.39 24.16
N SER A 91 -4.63 -23.32 24.17
CA SER A 91 -3.31 -23.33 24.78
C SER A 91 -3.42 -23.15 26.29
N ALA A 92 -3.14 -24.22 27.03
CA ALA A 92 -3.01 -24.17 28.49
C ALA A 92 -1.91 -23.19 28.95
N LYS A 93 -0.91 -22.93 28.10
CA LYS A 93 0.20 -21.98 28.37
C LYS A 93 -0.13 -20.54 27.97
N GLY A 94 -1.31 -20.29 27.40
CA GLY A 94 -1.72 -18.95 26.95
C GLY A 94 -0.91 -18.43 25.77
N ALA A 95 -0.45 -19.32 24.87
CA ALA A 95 0.24 -18.91 23.64
C ALA A 95 -0.65 -17.97 22.80
N LYS A 96 -0.02 -17.07 22.04
CA LYS A 96 -0.71 -16.13 21.14
C LYS A 96 -0.44 -16.48 19.68
N PHE A 97 -1.47 -16.31 18.84
CA PHE A 97 -1.33 -16.26 17.39
C PHE A 97 -1.05 -14.83 16.95
N TYR A 98 -0.01 -14.66 16.16
CA TYR A 98 0.34 -13.40 15.51
C TYR A 98 0.09 -13.53 14.01
N PHE A 99 -0.71 -12.64 13.44
CA PHE A 99 -1.11 -12.70 12.03
C PHE A 99 -0.27 -11.75 11.17
N LEU A 100 0.17 -10.63 11.75
CA LEU A 100 1.09 -9.67 11.14
C LEU A 100 2.28 -9.41 12.05
N ARG A 101 3.45 -9.14 11.44
CA ARG A 101 4.64 -8.66 12.16
C ARG A 101 4.59 -7.16 12.43
N ARG A 102 3.92 -6.42 11.54
CA ARG A 102 3.62 -4.99 11.60
C ARG A 102 2.53 -4.70 10.59
N ILE A 103 1.78 -3.62 10.79
CA ILE A 103 0.85 -3.11 9.77
C ILE A 103 1.69 -2.41 8.68
N PRO A 104 1.61 -2.83 7.41
CA PRO A 104 2.24 -2.10 6.32
C PRO A 104 1.62 -0.71 6.17
N HIS A 105 2.38 0.26 5.66
CA HIS A 105 1.87 1.60 5.35
C HIS A 105 1.47 1.70 3.87
N ASP A 106 0.44 2.49 3.56
CA ASP A 106 0.00 2.80 2.19
C ASP A 106 1.06 3.66 1.47
N PRO A 107 1.80 3.11 0.49
CA PRO A 107 2.95 3.79 -0.14
C PRO A 107 2.55 5.03 -0.99
N LEU A 108 1.26 5.23 -1.23
CA LEU A 108 0.72 6.39 -1.92
C LEU A 108 0.44 7.57 -0.98
N LEU A 109 0.37 7.32 0.33
CA LEU A 109 0.14 8.34 1.35
C LEU A 109 1.47 8.72 2.03
N SER A 110 1.46 9.84 2.75
CA SER A 110 2.56 10.18 3.65
C SER A 110 2.38 9.43 4.96
N ALA A 111 3.45 8.82 5.47
CA ALA A 111 3.41 8.14 6.76
C ALA A 111 3.12 9.12 7.90
N LYS A 112 2.09 8.81 8.70
CA LYS A 112 1.79 9.47 9.97
C LYS A 112 1.92 8.45 11.09
N ALA A 113 2.25 8.92 12.29
CA ALA A 113 2.44 8.04 13.44
C ALA A 113 1.12 7.45 13.97
N ASP A 114 0.00 8.11 13.69
CA ASP A 114 -1.33 7.88 14.28
C ASP A 114 -2.38 7.36 13.29
N ASP A 115 -2.00 7.07 12.03
CA ASP A 115 -2.96 6.69 10.98
C ASP A 115 -3.08 5.18 10.73
N GLU A 116 -2.42 4.36 11.55
CA GLU A 116 -2.44 2.90 11.46
C GLU A 116 -2.10 2.36 10.06
N GLY A 117 -1.22 3.06 9.34
CA GLY A 117 -0.82 2.67 7.99
C GLY A 117 -1.56 3.41 6.89
N GLY A 118 -2.52 4.29 7.21
CA GLY A 118 -3.22 5.15 6.24
C GLY A 118 -4.38 4.46 5.51
N TRP A 119 -4.83 3.32 6.00
CA TRP A 119 -5.86 2.49 5.34
C TRP A 119 -7.28 2.99 5.62
N GLY A 120 -8.17 2.81 4.65
CA GLY A 120 -9.61 2.78 4.88
C GLY A 120 -10.04 1.39 5.28
N LEU A 121 -10.94 1.29 6.26
CA LEU A 121 -11.44 0.02 6.76
C LEU A 121 -12.87 -0.21 6.27
N ARG A 122 -13.19 -1.47 6.06
CA ARG A 122 -14.52 -1.90 5.66
C ARG A 122 -14.98 -3.01 6.58
N ALA A 123 -16.12 -2.82 7.23
CA ALA A 123 -16.76 -3.80 8.09
C ALA A 123 -17.55 -4.84 7.27
N TYR A 124 -17.76 -6.01 7.85
CA TYR A 124 -18.42 -7.15 7.24
C TYR A 124 -19.90 -6.88 6.91
N ASP A 125 -20.56 -6.04 7.71
CA ASP A 125 -21.94 -5.62 7.51
C ASP A 125 -22.12 -4.58 6.39
N SER A 126 -21.01 -4.11 5.80
CA SER A 126 -21.01 -3.10 4.75
C SER A 126 -20.90 -3.70 3.33
N SER A 127 -21.59 -3.08 2.38
CA SER A 127 -21.56 -3.51 0.98
C SER A 127 -20.24 -3.11 0.30
N ALA A 128 -19.87 -3.84 -0.75
CA ALA A 128 -18.65 -3.53 -1.53
C ALA A 128 -18.72 -2.16 -2.22
N GLN A 129 -19.93 -1.72 -2.60
CA GLN A 129 -20.18 -0.45 -3.27
C GLN A 129 -20.26 0.74 -2.30
N SER A 130 -20.41 0.49 -1.00
CA SER A 130 -20.45 1.54 0.02
C SER A 130 -19.73 1.07 1.28
N PRO A 131 -18.40 0.97 1.23
CA PRO A 131 -17.59 0.58 2.38
C PRO A 131 -17.84 1.51 3.54
N ARG A 132 -18.02 0.95 4.73
CA ARG A 132 -18.10 1.69 5.98
C ARG A 132 -17.26 1.01 7.03
N GLU A 133 -16.65 1.81 7.89
CA GLU A 133 -16.05 1.33 9.14
C GLU A 133 -17.16 0.88 10.09
N GLY A 134 -16.85 -0.05 10.98
CA GLY A 134 -17.82 -0.68 11.88
C GLY A 134 -17.12 -1.40 13.02
N GLU A 135 -17.78 -2.42 13.58
CA GLU A 135 -17.26 -3.17 14.73
C GLU A 135 -16.12 -4.15 14.39
N ASP A 136 -15.93 -4.43 13.10
CA ASP A 136 -14.91 -5.34 12.60
C ASP A 136 -14.22 -4.82 11.33
N VAL A 137 -13.12 -5.48 10.98
CA VAL A 137 -12.35 -5.23 9.77
C VAL A 137 -12.44 -6.46 8.87
N PHE A 138 -13.35 -6.39 7.89
CA PHE A 138 -13.50 -7.38 6.84
C PHE A 138 -12.52 -7.15 5.68
N ASP A 139 -12.30 -5.90 5.32
CA ASP A 139 -11.44 -5.53 4.19
C ASP A 139 -10.78 -4.17 4.43
N VAL A 140 -9.72 -3.90 3.67
CA VAL A 140 -8.97 -2.64 3.68
C VAL A 140 -8.81 -2.10 2.28
N TYR A 141 -8.72 -0.78 2.15
CA TYR A 141 -8.50 -0.11 0.87
C TYR A 141 -7.64 1.14 1.03
N SER A 142 -7.02 1.59 -0.06
CA SER A 142 -6.21 2.81 -0.05
C SER A 142 -7.10 4.05 0.03
N LYS A 143 -6.74 5.00 0.91
CA LYS A 143 -7.36 6.35 0.96
C LYS A 143 -6.76 7.31 -0.07
N ALA A 144 -5.77 6.87 -0.87
CA ALA A 144 -5.13 7.70 -1.87
C ALA A 144 -6.11 8.15 -2.95
N THR A 145 -6.00 9.42 -3.35
CA THR A 145 -6.80 9.97 -4.44
C THR A 145 -6.22 9.59 -5.79
N GLY A 146 -7.07 9.55 -6.81
CA GLY A 146 -6.68 9.25 -8.18
C GLY A 146 -6.91 7.79 -8.59
N LYS A 147 -6.31 7.43 -9.72
CA LYS A 147 -6.46 6.13 -10.38
C LYS A 147 -5.08 5.53 -10.59
N GLY A 148 -4.96 4.22 -10.58
CA GLY A 148 -3.71 3.58 -10.97
C GLY A 148 -3.51 3.54 -12.48
N LEU A 149 -2.38 2.97 -12.91
CA LEU A 149 -2.03 2.82 -14.34
C LEU A 149 -3.05 1.97 -15.11
N ASN A 150 -3.85 1.16 -14.42
CA ASN A 150 -4.96 0.37 -14.98
C ASN A 150 -6.27 1.16 -15.13
N GLY A 151 -6.32 2.44 -14.74
CA GLY A 151 -7.52 3.28 -14.81
C GLY A 151 -8.54 3.06 -13.68
N ILE A 152 -8.26 2.15 -12.73
CA ILE A 152 -9.11 1.88 -11.57
C ILE A 152 -8.68 2.77 -10.40
N ALA A 153 -9.65 3.33 -9.66
CA ALA A 153 -9.37 4.14 -8.48
C ALA A 153 -8.66 3.31 -7.39
N TYR A 154 -7.67 3.88 -6.69
CA TYR A 154 -6.91 3.14 -5.68
C TYR A 154 -7.78 2.61 -4.52
N GLY A 155 -8.84 3.34 -4.16
CA GLY A 155 -9.82 2.86 -3.17
C GLY A 155 -10.70 1.69 -3.65
N GLN A 156 -10.58 1.27 -4.91
CA GLN A 156 -11.27 0.09 -5.48
C GLN A 156 -10.33 -1.09 -5.73
N TRP A 157 -9.05 -0.97 -5.33
CA TRP A 157 -8.05 -2.04 -5.44
C TRP A 157 -8.15 -3.02 -4.28
#